data_AF-A0A9E0DD07-F1
#
_entry.id   AF-A0A9E0DD07-F1
#
_cell.length_a   1.000
_cell.length_b   1.000
_cell.length_c   1.000
_cell.angle_alpha   90.00
_cell.angle_beta   90.00
_cell.angle_gamma   90.00
#
_symmetry.space_group_name_H-M   'P 1'
#
loop_
_entity.id
_entity.type
_entity.pdbx_description
1 polymer ?
#
loop_
_entity_poly.entity_id
_entity_poly.type
_entity_poly.pdbx_seq_one_letter_code
_entity_poly.pdbx_strand_id
1 'polypeptide(L)'
;MAVITMRQLLEAGVHFGHRTRRWNPKMRPYIFTERSGIHIIDLQQTMLRVNEYYEMVRDTVAKGGIVLFVGTKRQAQATVRQEAERCGMPYINQRWLGGTLTNWKTIKERIDYLNKLERRMDAGEFRTLTKKEQLEIRKELTRLNRRIGGIKTMSKPPAIIFVVDTKREELAVKEANKLGISLLAMVDTNCDPDPIDFIIPSNDDAIRAVKLITSVIADAAEEGRRIREIDMVDTGRVSHDDLAEMEKYLGPSTLAKLQSDDEDDLEDYDDDDDDMDSDDSDDGDSDDDE
;
A
#
# COMPACT_ATOMS: atom_id res chain seq x y z
N MET A 1 -7.70 -15.57 -2.73
CA MET A 1 -7.46 -15.69 -4.19
C MET A 1 -5.95 -15.59 -4.41
N ALA A 2 -5.32 -16.38 -5.29
CA ALA A 2 -3.86 -16.30 -5.46
C ALA A 2 -3.49 -15.02 -6.22
N VAL A 3 -2.74 -14.12 -5.58
CA VAL A 3 -2.44 -12.78 -6.11
C VAL A 3 -1.44 -12.84 -7.27
N ILE A 4 -0.54 -13.83 -7.25
CA ILE A 4 0.45 -14.05 -8.31
C ILE A 4 0.48 -15.53 -8.69
N THR A 5 0.56 -15.80 -9.99
CA THR A 5 0.77 -17.15 -10.52
C THR A 5 2.25 -17.51 -10.62
N MET A 6 2.59 -18.79 -10.50
CA MET A 6 3.97 -19.28 -10.66
C MET A 6 4.56 -18.92 -12.03
N ARG A 7 3.74 -18.89 -13.07
CA ARG A 7 4.14 -18.48 -14.43
C ARG A 7 4.62 -17.03 -14.46
N GLN A 8 3.90 -16.11 -13.81
CA GLN A 8 4.30 -14.69 -13.74
C GLN A 8 5.64 -14.52 -13.00
N LEU A 9 5.85 -15.26 -11.89
CA LEU A 9 7.14 -15.24 -11.16
C LEU A 9 8.31 -15.74 -12.02
N LEU A 10 8.09 -16.79 -12.82
CA LEU A 10 9.08 -17.31 -13.76
C LEU A 10 9.39 -16.30 -14.88
N GLU A 11 8.38 -15.76 -15.53
CA GLU A 11 8.52 -14.79 -16.64
C GLU A 11 9.19 -13.47 -16.19
N ALA A 12 8.91 -13.02 -14.97
CA ALA A 12 9.54 -11.86 -14.35
C ALA A 12 11.00 -12.10 -13.94
N GLY A 13 11.43 -13.37 -13.84
CA GLY A 13 12.80 -13.75 -13.45
C GLY A 13 13.06 -13.69 -11.95
N VAL A 14 12.02 -13.87 -11.12
CA VAL A 14 12.10 -13.80 -9.65
C VAL A 14 12.95 -14.93 -9.07
N HIS A 15 13.00 -16.07 -9.76
CA HIS A 15 13.72 -17.27 -9.34
C HIS A 15 15.25 -17.18 -9.45
N PHE A 16 15.78 -16.18 -10.15
CA PHE A 16 17.23 -16.04 -10.29
C PHE A 16 17.81 -15.37 -9.05
N GLY A 17 18.72 -16.06 -8.36
CA GLY A 17 19.55 -15.45 -7.33
C GLY A 17 20.91 -14.99 -7.85
N HIS A 18 21.84 -14.78 -6.92
CA HIS A 18 23.22 -14.44 -7.20
C HIS A 18 24.08 -15.69 -7.51
N ARG A 19 25.33 -15.41 -7.93
CA ARG A 19 26.35 -16.44 -8.14
C ARG A 19 26.70 -17.17 -6.84
N THR A 20 27.07 -18.44 -6.94
CA THR A 20 27.31 -19.31 -5.77
C THR A 20 28.50 -18.92 -4.89
N ARG A 21 29.41 -18.08 -5.40
CA ARG A 21 30.48 -17.46 -4.58
C ARG A 21 30.01 -16.29 -3.72
N ARG A 22 28.81 -15.75 -3.97
CA ARG A 22 28.29 -14.51 -3.37
C ARG A 22 26.95 -14.76 -2.67
N TRP A 23 26.80 -15.90 -2.02
CA TRP A 23 25.59 -16.25 -1.28
C TRP A 23 25.82 -16.18 0.23
N ASN A 24 24.75 -16.01 0.98
CA ASN A 24 24.72 -16.13 2.43
C ASN A 24 24.25 -17.55 2.80
N PRO A 25 25.01 -18.34 3.58
CA PRO A 25 24.61 -19.68 4.00
C PRO A 25 23.24 -19.77 4.67
N LYS A 26 22.80 -18.71 5.36
CA LYS A 26 21.48 -18.64 6.01
C LYS A 26 20.33 -18.61 5.01
N MET A 27 20.59 -18.24 3.75
CA MET A 27 19.59 -18.29 2.68
C MET A 27 19.35 -19.72 2.16
N ARG A 28 20.05 -20.74 2.65
CA ARG A 28 19.91 -22.14 2.22
C ARG A 28 18.46 -22.64 2.19
N PRO A 29 17.59 -22.37 3.19
CA PRO A 29 16.21 -22.84 3.18
C PRO A 29 15.36 -22.28 2.02
N TYR A 30 15.76 -21.13 1.45
CA TYR A 30 15.03 -20.45 0.38
C TYR A 30 15.57 -20.77 -1.02
N ILE A 31 16.67 -21.52 -1.11
CA ILE A 31 17.34 -21.88 -2.36
C ILE A 31 16.89 -23.29 -2.75
N PHE A 32 16.26 -23.40 -3.91
CA PHE A 32 15.82 -24.67 -4.49
C PHE A 32 16.98 -25.49 -5.03
N THR A 33 17.80 -24.90 -5.91
CA THR A 33 18.94 -25.60 -6.52
C THR A 33 20.00 -24.62 -7.05
N GLU A 34 21.10 -25.12 -7.60
CA GLU A 34 22.10 -24.36 -8.33
C GLU A 34 22.13 -24.84 -9.78
N ARG A 35 22.15 -23.89 -10.74
CA ARG A 35 22.33 -24.20 -12.16
C ARG A 35 23.31 -23.22 -12.77
N SER A 36 24.34 -23.74 -13.46
CA SER A 36 25.34 -22.92 -14.15
C SER A 36 26.02 -21.88 -13.26
N GLY A 37 26.24 -22.19 -11.97
CA GLY A 37 26.88 -21.29 -11.00
C GLY A 37 25.98 -20.18 -10.45
N ILE A 38 24.66 -20.24 -10.67
CA ILE A 38 23.66 -19.31 -10.15
C ILE A 38 22.68 -20.09 -9.25
N HIS A 39 22.37 -19.53 -8.08
CA HIS A 39 21.34 -20.09 -7.21
C HIS A 39 19.94 -19.82 -7.76
N ILE A 40 19.07 -20.83 -7.70
CA ILE A 40 17.66 -20.75 -8.06
C ILE A 40 16.86 -20.70 -6.76
N ILE A 41 16.08 -19.65 -6.59
CA ILE A 41 15.19 -19.44 -5.44
C ILE A 41 13.95 -20.30 -5.59
N ASP A 42 13.47 -20.86 -4.48
CA ASP A 42 12.22 -21.62 -4.42
C ASP A 42 11.00 -20.70 -4.58
N LEU A 43 10.35 -20.78 -5.75
CA LEU A 43 9.18 -19.95 -6.06
C LEU A 43 7.91 -20.38 -5.33
N GLN A 44 7.78 -21.64 -4.88
CA GLN A 44 6.62 -22.06 -4.11
C GLN A 44 6.58 -21.29 -2.79
N GLN A 45 7.75 -21.21 -2.15
CA GLN A 45 7.97 -20.42 -0.96
C GLN A 45 7.71 -18.93 -1.16
N THR A 46 8.16 -18.35 -2.29
CA THR A 46 7.86 -16.95 -2.63
C THR A 46 6.36 -16.73 -2.79
N MET A 47 5.68 -17.60 -3.54
CA MET A 47 4.25 -17.47 -3.83
C MET A 47 3.39 -17.52 -2.56
N LEU A 48 3.68 -18.47 -1.66
CA LEU A 48 2.95 -18.61 -0.40
C LEU A 48 3.13 -17.35 0.48
N ARG A 49 4.37 -16.90 0.65
CA ARG A 49 4.68 -15.72 1.48
C ARG A 49 4.12 -14.43 0.91
N VAL A 50 4.14 -14.25 -0.41
CA VAL A 50 3.56 -13.05 -1.03
C VAL A 50 2.05 -12.97 -0.77
N ASN A 51 1.32 -14.09 -0.83
CA ASN A 51 -0.11 -14.07 -0.53
C ASN A 51 -0.37 -13.74 0.95
N GLU A 52 0.38 -14.34 1.88
CA GLU A 52 0.27 -14.05 3.32
C GLU A 52 0.56 -12.57 3.62
N TYR A 53 1.62 -12.03 3.03
CA TYR A 53 2.01 -10.64 3.27
C TYR A 53 1.11 -9.64 2.55
N TYR A 54 0.46 -10.03 1.46
CA TYR A 54 -0.57 -9.24 0.81
C TYR A 54 -1.72 -8.96 1.79
N GLU A 55 -2.26 -10.00 2.41
CA GLU A 55 -3.34 -9.88 3.40
C GLU A 55 -2.90 -9.04 4.61
N MET A 56 -1.71 -9.30 5.15
CA MET A 56 -1.14 -8.51 6.26
C MET A 56 -1.03 -7.02 5.93
N VAL A 57 -0.54 -6.68 4.73
CA VAL A 57 -0.38 -5.28 4.30
C VAL A 57 -1.74 -4.62 4.13
N ARG A 58 -2.68 -5.29 3.45
CA ARG A 58 -4.05 -4.80 3.27
C ARG A 58 -4.70 -4.49 4.61
N ASP A 59 -4.68 -5.44 5.55
CA ASP A 59 -5.34 -5.30 6.84
C ASP A 59 -4.68 -4.22 7.72
N THR A 60 -3.36 -4.05 7.60
CA THR A 60 -2.64 -2.98 8.30
C THR A 60 -3.02 -1.60 7.78
N VAL A 61 -3.16 -1.47 6.45
CA VAL A 61 -3.57 -0.19 5.84
C VAL A 61 -5.04 0.11 6.10
N ALA A 62 -5.92 -0.90 6.10
CA ALA A 62 -7.33 -0.77 6.48
C ALA A 62 -7.49 -0.13 7.87
N LYS A 63 -6.62 -0.51 8.83
CA LYS A 63 -6.58 0.07 10.18
C LYS A 63 -5.95 1.48 10.25
N GLY A 64 -5.57 2.09 9.12
CA GLY A 64 -4.90 3.39 9.06
C GLY A 64 -3.39 3.33 9.35
N GLY A 65 -2.78 2.16 9.16
CA GLY A 65 -1.33 1.98 9.13
C GLY A 65 -0.71 2.57 7.87
N ILE A 66 0.57 2.94 7.97
CA ILE A 66 1.34 3.49 6.84
C ILE A 66 2.38 2.45 6.44
N VAL A 67 2.49 2.19 5.12
CA VAL A 67 3.54 1.35 4.54
C VAL A 67 4.58 2.25 3.87
N LEU A 68 5.83 2.17 4.32
CA LEU A 68 6.92 2.93 3.71
C LEU A 68 7.67 2.06 2.71
N PHE A 69 7.67 2.45 1.43
CA PHE A 69 8.39 1.75 0.37
C PHE A 69 9.83 2.26 0.26
N VAL A 70 10.82 1.37 0.35
CA VAL A 70 12.24 1.73 0.34
C VAL A 70 12.98 0.94 -0.72
N GLY A 71 13.69 1.64 -1.61
CA GLY A 71 14.57 1.01 -2.58
C GLY A 71 15.47 2.02 -3.30
N THR A 72 16.73 2.11 -2.90
CA THR A 72 17.70 3.03 -3.53
C THR A 72 18.51 2.37 -4.64
N LYS A 73 18.35 1.06 -4.83
CA LYS A 73 18.94 0.30 -5.93
C LYS A 73 18.45 0.85 -7.27
N ARG A 74 19.35 1.06 -8.24
CA ARG A 74 19.04 1.70 -9.54
C ARG A 74 17.85 1.04 -10.24
N GLN A 75 17.74 -0.28 -10.14
CA GLN A 75 16.67 -1.09 -10.72
C GLN A 75 15.33 -0.92 -10.00
N ALA A 76 15.34 -0.51 -8.73
CA ALA A 76 14.15 -0.32 -7.90
C ALA A 76 13.66 1.13 -7.86
N GLN A 77 14.54 2.13 -8.06
CA GLN A 77 14.20 3.53 -7.77
C GLN A 77 12.96 4.06 -8.49
N ALA A 78 12.79 3.71 -9.77
CA ALA A 78 11.67 4.16 -10.57
C ALA A 78 10.38 3.43 -10.18
N THR A 79 10.46 2.11 -10.07
CA THR A 79 9.35 1.24 -9.67
C THR A 79 8.80 1.61 -8.30
N VAL A 80 9.66 1.70 -7.27
CA VAL A 80 9.26 2.02 -5.89
C VAL A 80 8.53 3.36 -5.84
N ARG A 81 9.02 4.36 -6.58
CA ARG A 81 8.37 5.67 -6.66
C ARG A 81 6.99 5.57 -7.33
N GLN A 82 6.92 4.96 -8.51
CA GLN A 82 5.69 4.90 -9.29
C GLN A 82 4.58 4.14 -8.56
N GLU A 83 4.91 2.97 -8.00
CA GLU A 83 3.93 2.13 -7.30
C GLU A 83 3.51 2.74 -5.97
N ALA A 84 4.41 3.42 -5.24
CA ALA A 84 4.04 4.10 -4.01
C ALA A 84 3.23 5.38 -4.26
N GLU A 85 3.52 6.13 -5.34
CA GLU A 85 2.72 7.29 -5.75
C GLU A 85 1.30 6.85 -6.18
N ARG A 86 1.17 5.78 -6.98
CA ARG A 86 -0.13 5.17 -7.32
C ARG A 86 -0.87 4.69 -6.08
N CYS A 87 -0.10 3.99 -5.25
CA CYS A 87 -0.28 3.66 -3.86
C CYS A 87 -0.96 4.68 -2.97
N GLY A 88 -0.61 5.96 -3.18
CA GLY A 88 -0.72 7.04 -2.20
C GLY A 88 0.06 6.80 -0.91
N MET A 89 1.10 5.96 -0.94
CA MET A 89 1.95 5.60 0.20
C MET A 89 3.31 6.31 0.13
N PRO A 90 3.98 6.55 1.27
CA PRO A 90 5.27 7.20 1.26
C PRO A 90 6.38 6.29 0.73
N TYR A 91 7.43 6.90 0.19
CA TYR A 91 8.56 6.18 -0.38
C TYR A 91 9.91 6.86 -0.19
N ILE A 92 10.98 6.08 -0.27
CA ILE A 92 12.37 6.52 -0.35
C ILE A 92 13.06 5.74 -1.46
N ASN A 93 13.38 6.43 -2.55
CA ASN A 93 13.99 5.80 -3.74
C ASN A 93 15.40 6.31 -4.09
N GLN A 94 15.93 7.30 -3.37
CA GLN A 94 17.23 7.91 -3.68
C GLN A 94 18.32 7.50 -2.70
N ARG A 95 18.20 7.91 -1.44
CA ARG A 95 19.16 7.59 -0.39
C ARG A 95 18.47 7.62 0.96
N TRP A 96 18.68 6.58 1.76
CA TRP A 96 18.31 6.59 3.17
C TRP A 96 19.16 7.60 3.95
N LEU A 97 18.52 8.53 4.65
CA LEU A 97 19.19 9.44 5.57
C LEU A 97 19.27 8.76 6.94
N GLY A 98 20.46 8.60 7.50
CA GLY A 98 20.58 8.06 8.86
C GLY A 98 19.80 8.91 9.85
N GLY A 99 18.99 8.27 10.70
CA GLY A 99 18.08 8.95 11.60
C GLY A 99 16.70 9.23 11.01
N THR A 100 16.38 8.69 9.82
CA THR A 100 15.06 8.91 9.18
C THR A 100 13.92 8.49 10.11
N LEU A 101 14.06 7.34 10.79
CA LEU A 101 13.05 6.84 11.71
C LEU A 101 13.42 7.14 13.15
N THR A 102 14.68 6.89 13.51
CA THR A 102 15.14 7.00 14.91
C THR A 102 15.23 8.44 15.41
N ASN A 103 15.34 9.42 14.51
CA ASN A 103 15.28 10.85 14.82
C ASN A 103 14.17 11.56 14.03
N TRP A 104 12.95 11.01 14.13
CA TRP A 104 11.77 11.51 13.41
C TRP A 104 11.52 13.01 13.62
N LYS A 105 11.77 13.53 14.83
CA LYS A 105 11.54 14.96 15.14
C LYS A 105 12.34 15.88 14.20
N THR A 106 13.64 15.65 14.05
CA THR A 106 14.48 16.47 13.15
C THR A 106 14.11 16.28 11.68
N ILE A 107 13.70 15.07 11.28
CA ILE A 107 13.25 14.80 9.91
C ILE A 107 11.95 15.54 9.62
N LYS A 108 11.01 15.53 10.57
CA LYS A 108 9.75 16.26 10.49
C LYS A 108 9.98 17.77 10.35
N GLU A 109 10.88 18.35 11.16
CA GLU A 109 11.27 19.76 11.03
C GLU A 109 11.80 20.10 9.62
N ARG A 110 12.54 19.17 8.99
CA ARG A 110 13.02 19.33 7.61
C ARG A 110 11.91 19.19 6.57
N ILE A 111 10.92 18.33 6.80
CA ILE A 111 9.73 18.20 5.96
C ILE A 111 8.87 19.47 6.06
N ASP A 112 8.65 19.98 7.27
CA ASP A 112 7.89 21.22 7.49
C ASP A 112 8.57 22.42 6.82
N TYR A 113 9.90 22.47 6.87
CA TYR A 113 10.68 23.47 6.14
C TYR A 113 10.52 23.34 4.61
N LEU A 114 10.55 22.11 4.06
CA LEU A 114 10.28 21.87 2.64
C LEU A 114 8.89 22.35 2.25
N ASN A 115 7.85 21.95 2.99
CA ASN A 115 6.48 22.36 2.75
C ASN A 115 6.31 23.89 2.81
N LYS A 116 7.00 24.56 3.74
CA LYS A 116 7.03 26.02 3.83
C LYS A 116 7.69 26.66 2.59
N LEU A 117 8.79 26.10 2.10
CA LEU A 117 9.44 26.60 0.89
C LEU A 117 8.57 26.44 -0.36
N GLU A 118 7.87 25.31 -0.50
CA GLU A 118 6.92 25.08 -1.60
C GLU A 118 5.76 26.09 -1.55
N ARG A 119 5.14 26.27 -0.38
CA ARG A 119 4.06 27.26 -0.20
C ARG A 119 4.48 28.69 -0.58
N ARG A 120 5.68 29.11 -0.19
CA ARG A 120 6.22 30.44 -0.52
C ARG A 120 6.52 30.57 -2.03
N MET A 121 6.93 29.48 -2.68
CA MET A 121 7.12 29.43 -4.13
C MET A 121 5.80 29.62 -4.85
N ASP A 122 4.76 28.90 -4.42
CA ASP A 122 3.43 28.92 -5.02
C ASP A 122 2.73 30.27 -4.78
N ALA A 123 2.92 30.87 -3.61
CA ALA A 123 2.49 32.24 -3.30
C ALA A 123 3.22 33.33 -4.13
N GLY A 124 4.26 32.96 -4.89
CA GLY A 124 4.99 33.88 -5.75
C GLY A 124 5.94 34.83 -5.02
N GLU A 125 6.20 34.61 -3.72
CA GLU A 125 7.06 35.47 -2.88
C GLU A 125 8.48 35.60 -3.46
N PHE A 126 8.97 34.57 -4.15
CA PHE A 126 10.33 34.56 -4.69
C PHE A 126 10.51 35.40 -5.96
N ARG A 127 9.43 35.94 -6.54
CA ARG A 127 9.51 36.78 -7.75
C ARG A 127 10.19 38.13 -7.51
N THR A 128 10.15 38.63 -6.28
CA THR A 128 10.79 39.89 -5.87
C THR A 128 12.29 39.73 -5.60
N LEU A 129 12.77 38.49 -5.45
CA LEU A 129 14.17 38.19 -5.19
C LEU A 129 15.02 38.27 -6.46
N THR A 130 16.33 38.42 -6.28
CA THR A 130 17.28 38.42 -7.40
C THR A 130 17.31 37.06 -8.10
N LYS A 131 17.68 37.03 -9.39
CA LYS A 131 17.81 35.78 -10.16
C LYS A 131 18.77 34.77 -9.49
N LYS A 132 19.78 35.26 -8.77
CA LYS A 132 20.75 34.41 -8.05
C LYS A 132 20.08 33.72 -6.85
N GLU A 133 19.35 34.48 -6.03
CA GLU A 133 18.62 33.93 -4.88
C GLU A 133 17.52 32.96 -5.31
N GLN A 134 16.77 33.30 -6.37
CA GLN A 134 15.79 32.39 -6.96
C GLN A 134 16.42 31.05 -7.39
N LEU A 135 17.61 31.10 -7.98
CA LEU A 135 18.33 29.89 -8.40
C LEU A 135 18.79 29.06 -7.20
N GLU A 136 19.29 29.70 -6.14
CA GLU A 136 19.71 29.01 -4.91
C GLU A 136 18.52 28.31 -4.23
N ILE A 137 17.38 28.99 -4.09
CA ILE A 137 16.16 28.42 -3.53
C ILE A 137 15.65 27.25 -4.37
N ARG A 138 15.63 27.37 -5.71
CA ARG A 138 15.23 26.26 -6.60
C ARG A 138 16.15 25.05 -6.46
N LYS A 139 17.46 25.28 -6.33
CA LYS A 139 18.44 24.20 -6.09
C LYS A 139 18.20 23.53 -4.75
N GLU A 140 17.89 24.30 -3.70
CA GLU A 140 17.56 23.78 -2.38
C GLU A 140 16.27 22.95 -2.41
N LEU A 141 15.19 23.47 -3.01
CA LEU A 141 13.92 22.76 -3.22
C LEU A 141 14.14 21.44 -3.96
N THR A 142 14.85 21.47 -5.09
CA THR A 142 15.15 20.26 -5.88
C THR A 142 15.93 19.23 -5.04
N ARG A 143 16.90 19.70 -4.25
CA ARG A 143 17.71 18.85 -3.38
C ARG A 143 16.88 18.23 -2.25
N LEU A 144 15.99 19.00 -1.62
CA LEU A 144 15.11 18.53 -0.56
C LEU A 144 14.07 17.55 -1.10
N ASN A 145 13.36 17.89 -2.18
CA ASN A 145 12.40 17.01 -2.83
C ASN A 145 13.01 15.68 -3.25
N ARG A 146 14.24 15.70 -3.78
CA ARG A 146 14.96 14.48 -4.13
C ARG A 146 15.27 13.58 -2.92
N ARG A 147 15.43 14.14 -1.72
CA ARG A 147 15.86 13.38 -0.51
C ARG A 147 14.70 12.96 0.37
N ILE A 148 13.76 13.87 0.62
CA ILE A 148 12.68 13.70 1.60
C ILE A 148 11.27 13.91 0.99
N GLY A 149 11.18 14.21 -0.32
CA GLY A 149 9.89 14.47 -0.98
C GLY A 149 8.94 13.28 -0.93
N GLY A 150 9.45 12.04 -0.95
CA GLY A 150 8.61 10.84 -0.88
C GLY A 150 8.05 10.53 0.51
N ILE A 151 8.58 11.15 1.58
CA ILE A 151 8.05 11.02 2.94
C ILE A 151 7.32 12.28 3.41
N LYS A 152 7.08 13.25 2.51
CA LYS A 152 6.46 14.53 2.87
C LYS A 152 5.03 14.41 3.42
N THR A 153 4.33 13.36 3.02
CA THR A 153 2.95 13.07 3.43
C THR A 153 2.88 12.33 4.77
N MET A 154 4.02 11.89 5.32
CA MET A 154 4.06 11.16 6.59
C MET A 154 3.94 12.11 7.77
N SER A 155 2.89 11.92 8.58
CA SER A 155 2.70 12.63 9.85
C SER A 155 3.26 11.85 11.05
N LYS A 156 3.25 10.51 10.96
CA LYS A 156 3.71 9.56 11.97
C LYS A 156 4.65 8.52 11.35
N PRO A 157 5.50 7.84 12.16
CA PRO A 157 6.31 6.72 11.69
C PRO A 157 5.46 5.62 11.02
N PRO A 158 6.04 4.85 10.10
CA PRO A 158 5.33 3.80 9.40
C PRO A 158 5.05 2.61 10.31
N ALA A 159 3.98 1.86 10.01
CA ALA A 159 3.67 0.61 10.69
C ALA A 159 4.43 -0.57 10.07
N ILE A 160 4.58 -0.55 8.74
CA ILE A 160 5.35 -1.54 7.98
C ILE A 160 6.35 -0.80 7.09
N ILE A 161 7.54 -1.36 6.94
CA ILE A 161 8.52 -0.91 5.94
C ILE A 161 8.70 -2.04 4.93
N PHE A 162 8.48 -1.72 3.66
CA PHE A 162 8.78 -2.60 2.54
C PHE A 162 10.14 -2.24 1.93
N VAL A 163 11.11 -3.16 1.97
CA VAL A 163 12.49 -2.92 1.52
C VAL A 163 12.84 -3.77 0.30
N VAL A 164 13.42 -3.12 -0.72
CA VAL A 164 14.05 -3.81 -1.86
C VAL A 164 15.57 -3.79 -1.70
N ASP A 165 16.20 -4.97 -1.59
CA ASP A 165 17.63 -5.18 -1.32
C ASP A 165 18.05 -4.72 0.10
N THR A 166 17.96 -5.62 1.07
CA THR A 166 18.30 -5.33 2.47
C THR A 166 19.79 -5.07 2.70
N LYS A 167 20.65 -5.59 1.83
CA LYS A 167 22.09 -5.35 1.91
C LYS A 167 22.42 -3.91 1.55
N ARG A 168 21.71 -3.33 0.58
CA ARG A 168 21.86 -1.93 0.19
C ARG A 168 21.19 -0.97 1.17
N GLU A 169 20.10 -1.39 1.79
CA GLU A 169 19.32 -0.60 2.76
C GLU A 169 19.58 -0.98 4.23
N GLU A 170 20.80 -1.41 4.56
CA GLU A 170 21.15 -1.91 5.91
C GLU A 170 20.80 -0.90 7.03
N LEU A 171 20.96 0.40 6.76
CA LEU A 171 20.61 1.45 7.72
C LEU A 171 19.10 1.50 7.99
N ALA A 172 18.26 1.34 6.96
CA ALA A 172 16.81 1.32 7.11
C ALA A 172 16.39 0.11 7.96
N VAL A 173 16.96 -1.06 7.68
CA VAL A 173 16.73 -2.29 8.43
C VAL A 173 17.10 -2.14 9.90
N LYS A 174 18.30 -1.59 10.19
CA LYS A 174 18.75 -1.34 11.57
C LYS A 174 17.86 -0.38 12.33
N GLU A 175 17.43 0.70 11.68
CA GLU A 175 16.54 1.68 12.32
C GLU A 175 15.14 1.13 12.58
N ALA A 176 14.59 0.36 11.63
CA ALA A 176 13.30 -0.32 11.77
C ALA A 176 13.30 -1.29 12.96
N ASN A 177 14.31 -2.18 13.02
CA ASN A 177 14.46 -3.15 14.11
C ASN A 177 14.64 -2.49 15.46
N LYS A 178 15.38 -1.37 15.54
CA LYS A 178 15.56 -0.63 16.79
C LYS A 178 14.25 -0.05 17.34
N LEU A 179 13.31 0.29 16.46
CA LEU A 179 12.01 0.85 16.82
C LEU A 179 10.89 -0.21 16.91
N GLY A 180 11.18 -1.47 16.58
CA GLY A 180 10.18 -2.54 16.53
C GLY A 180 9.15 -2.34 15.42
N ILE A 181 9.52 -1.69 14.31
CA ILE A 181 8.66 -1.52 13.14
C ILE A 181 8.75 -2.79 12.30
N SER A 182 7.60 -3.36 11.92
CA SER A 182 7.52 -4.56 11.11
C SER A 182 8.23 -4.41 9.77
N LEU A 183 9.16 -5.32 9.48
CA LEU A 183 10.00 -5.25 8.30
C LEU A 183 9.67 -6.35 7.29
N LEU A 184 9.14 -5.93 6.15
CA LEU A 184 8.86 -6.76 4.98
C LEU A 184 9.92 -6.50 3.92
N ALA A 185 10.60 -7.53 3.40
CA ALA A 185 11.66 -7.30 2.43
C ALA A 185 11.74 -8.32 1.30
N MET A 186 12.14 -7.83 0.13
CA MET A 186 12.67 -8.65 -0.95
C MET A 186 14.10 -9.04 -0.64
N VAL A 187 14.37 -10.34 -0.54
CA VAL A 187 15.66 -10.89 -0.11
C VAL A 187 16.21 -11.82 -1.17
N ASP A 188 17.35 -11.46 -1.75
CA ASP A 188 18.13 -12.34 -2.61
C ASP A 188 19.08 -13.22 -1.77
N THR A 189 19.57 -14.29 -2.37
CA THR A 189 20.56 -15.25 -1.89
C THR A 189 21.82 -14.67 -1.25
N ASN A 190 22.17 -13.40 -1.47
CA ASN A 190 23.36 -12.73 -0.92
C ASN A 190 23.09 -11.94 0.38
N CYS A 191 21.83 -11.84 0.81
CA CYS A 191 21.38 -11.06 1.96
C CYS A 191 21.30 -11.91 3.24
N ASP A 192 21.33 -11.28 4.41
CA ASP A 192 21.08 -11.95 5.70
C ASP A 192 19.57 -11.92 5.99
N PRO A 193 18.90 -13.08 6.16
CA PRO A 193 17.48 -13.13 6.49
C PRO A 193 17.16 -12.83 7.95
N ASP A 194 18.11 -12.98 8.88
CA ASP A 194 17.83 -12.86 10.33
C ASP A 194 17.21 -11.53 10.79
N PRO A 195 17.61 -10.34 10.28
CA PRO A 195 17.07 -9.07 10.75
C PRO A 195 15.73 -8.70 10.09
N ILE A 196 15.02 -9.65 9.47
CA ILE A 196 13.84 -9.42 8.63
C ILE A 196 12.68 -10.25 9.18
N ASP A 197 11.57 -9.60 9.54
CA ASP A 197 10.39 -10.28 10.08
C ASP A 197 9.66 -11.08 8.99
N PHE A 198 9.47 -10.45 7.83
CA PHE A 198 8.69 -10.99 6.72
C PHE A 198 9.53 -11.02 5.45
N ILE A 199 9.93 -12.22 5.03
CA ILE A 199 10.91 -12.43 3.95
C ILE A 199 10.20 -12.85 2.67
N ILE A 200 10.39 -12.09 1.58
CA ILE A 200 10.01 -12.50 0.22
C ILE A 200 11.28 -12.93 -0.53
N PRO A 201 11.57 -14.25 -0.63
CA PRO A 201 12.71 -14.73 -1.40
C PRO A 201 12.53 -14.34 -2.86
N SER A 202 13.39 -13.47 -3.38
CA SER A 202 13.20 -12.92 -4.72
C SER A 202 14.47 -12.28 -5.28
N ASN A 203 14.53 -12.22 -6.61
CA ASN A 203 15.55 -11.47 -7.33
C ASN A 203 15.35 -9.95 -7.16
N ASP A 204 16.35 -9.26 -6.63
CA ASP A 204 16.35 -7.81 -6.43
C ASP A 204 17.13 -7.05 -7.54
N ASP A 205 17.79 -7.75 -8.47
CA ASP A 205 18.56 -7.19 -9.57
C ASP A 205 17.74 -7.03 -10.86
N ALA A 206 16.70 -7.85 -11.05
CA ALA A 206 15.84 -7.78 -12.22
C ALA A 206 14.71 -6.74 -12.04
N ILE A 207 14.67 -5.74 -12.93
CA ILE A 207 13.63 -4.70 -12.93
C ILE A 207 12.22 -5.30 -12.98
N ARG A 208 12.02 -6.37 -13.77
CA ARG A 208 10.72 -7.05 -13.88
C ARG A 208 10.30 -7.75 -12.58
N ALA A 209 11.25 -8.38 -11.88
CA ALA A 209 10.98 -9.04 -10.60
C ALA A 209 10.64 -7.99 -9.52
N VAL A 210 11.45 -6.94 -9.40
CA VAL A 210 11.18 -5.82 -8.48
C VAL A 210 9.83 -5.19 -8.78
N LYS A 211 9.50 -4.95 -10.05
CA LYS A 211 8.20 -4.41 -10.46
C LYS A 211 7.04 -5.31 -10.04
N LEU A 212 7.11 -6.61 -10.34
CA LEU A 212 6.03 -7.55 -10.02
C LEU A 212 5.76 -7.61 -8.52
N ILE A 213 6.79 -7.75 -7.69
CA ILE A 213 6.60 -7.86 -6.24
C ILE A 213 6.15 -6.51 -5.64
N THR A 214 6.78 -5.41 -6.06
CA THR A 214 6.42 -4.08 -5.55
C THR A 214 4.99 -3.70 -5.93
N SER A 215 4.54 -4.01 -7.16
CA SER A 215 3.17 -3.71 -7.60
C SER A 215 2.15 -4.49 -6.78
N VAL A 216 2.43 -5.76 -6.46
CA VAL A 216 1.54 -6.60 -5.67
C VAL A 216 1.40 -6.08 -4.23
N ILE A 217 2.49 -5.66 -3.60
CA ILE A 217 2.42 -5.02 -2.28
C ILE A 217 1.72 -3.66 -2.34
N ALA A 218 1.90 -2.91 -3.43
CA ALA A 218 1.21 -1.64 -3.65
C ALA A 218 -0.30 -1.84 -3.86
N ASP A 219 -0.71 -2.88 -4.59
CA ASP A 219 -2.11 -3.26 -4.79
C ASP A 219 -2.77 -3.61 -3.45
N ALA A 220 -2.08 -4.34 -2.58
CA ALA A 220 -2.57 -4.67 -1.23
C ALA A 220 -2.80 -3.41 -0.38
N ALA A 221 -1.87 -2.46 -0.45
CA ALA A 221 -2.00 -1.18 0.25
C ALA A 221 -3.10 -0.28 -0.35
N GLU A 222 -3.33 -0.35 -1.66
CA GLU A 222 -4.43 0.34 -2.32
C GLU A 222 -5.79 -0.26 -1.91
N GLU A 223 -5.92 -1.58 -1.90
CA GLU A 223 -7.14 -2.28 -1.44
C GLU A 223 -7.44 -1.96 0.03
N GLY A 224 -6.43 -2.04 0.91
CA GLY A 224 -6.60 -1.70 2.32
C GLY A 224 -7.04 -0.25 2.54
N ARG A 225 -6.57 0.68 1.70
CA ARG A 225 -7.01 2.07 1.75
C ARG A 225 -8.48 2.23 1.36
N ARG A 226 -8.91 1.56 0.28
CA ARG A 226 -10.31 1.60 -0.16
C ARG A 226 -11.26 1.04 0.91
N ILE A 227 -10.88 -0.07 1.55
CA ILE A 227 -11.64 -0.63 2.69
C ILE A 227 -11.78 0.42 3.79
N ARG A 228 -10.68 1.10 4.16
CA ARG A 228 -10.70 2.16 5.16
C ARG A 228 -11.61 3.33 4.78
N GLU A 229 -11.61 3.73 3.51
CA GLU A 229 -12.45 4.82 3.01
C GLU A 229 -13.93 4.45 3.14
N ILE A 230 -14.32 3.23 2.76
CA ILE A 230 -15.68 2.70 2.91
C ILE A 230 -16.07 2.66 4.40
N ASP A 231 -15.24 2.05 5.26
CA ASP A 231 -15.50 1.97 6.71
C ASP A 231 -15.68 3.36 7.35
N MET A 232 -14.95 4.37 6.86
CA MET A 232 -15.06 5.75 7.35
C MET A 232 -16.38 6.43 6.91
N VAL A 233 -16.87 6.12 5.70
CA VAL A 233 -18.17 6.58 5.20
C VAL A 233 -19.29 5.96 6.02
N ASP A 234 -19.27 4.63 6.20
CA ASP A 234 -20.32 3.90 6.93
C ASP A 234 -20.41 4.30 8.41
N THR A 235 -19.27 4.64 9.03
CA THR A 235 -19.23 5.09 10.44
C THR A 235 -19.57 6.58 10.63
N GLY A 236 -19.94 7.31 9.57
CA GLY A 236 -20.36 8.71 9.64
C GLY A 236 -19.27 9.67 10.12
N ARG A 237 -17.99 9.28 10.01
CA ARG A 237 -16.83 10.08 10.45
C ARG A 237 -16.25 10.98 9.37
N VAL A 238 -16.88 11.02 8.20
CA VAL A 238 -16.47 11.82 7.04
C VAL A 238 -17.34 13.06 6.98
N SER A 239 -16.74 14.23 6.77
CA SER A 239 -17.49 15.48 6.66
C SER A 239 -18.28 15.49 5.34
N HIS A 240 -19.43 16.17 5.33
CA HIS A 240 -20.28 16.25 4.13
C HIS A 240 -19.54 16.82 2.90
N ASP A 241 -18.48 17.60 3.13
CA ASP A 241 -17.62 18.16 2.07
C ASP A 241 -16.75 17.10 1.38
N ASP A 242 -16.30 16.07 2.09
CA ASP A 242 -15.48 14.98 1.53
C ASP A 242 -16.34 14.01 0.70
N LEU A 243 -17.61 13.82 1.08
CA LEU A 243 -18.61 13.05 0.32
C LEU A 243 -18.92 13.71 -1.04
N ALA A 244 -19.06 15.04 -1.06
CA ALA A 244 -19.31 15.81 -2.28
C ALA A 244 -18.11 15.80 -3.25
N GLU A 245 -16.87 15.73 -2.73
CA GLU A 245 -15.68 15.53 -3.57
C GLU A 245 -15.63 14.12 -4.19
N MET A 246 -16.03 13.07 -3.45
CA MET A 246 -16.09 11.70 -3.97
C MET A 246 -17.19 11.53 -5.03
N GLU A 247 -18.35 12.15 -4.83
CA GLU A 247 -19.49 12.14 -5.77
C GLU A 247 -19.13 12.76 -7.14
N LYS A 248 -18.20 13.72 -7.15
CA LYS A 248 -17.73 14.37 -8.39
C LYS A 248 -16.83 13.48 -9.25
N TYR A 249 -16.18 12.45 -8.69
CA TYR A 249 -15.26 11.57 -9.41
C TYR A 249 -15.91 10.25 -9.88
N LEU A 250 -16.99 9.82 -9.24
CA LEU A 250 -17.74 8.63 -9.62
C LEU A 250 -18.82 9.06 -10.63
N GLY A 251 -18.47 8.99 -11.92
CA GLY A 251 -19.40 9.33 -13.00
C GLY A 251 -20.76 8.61 -12.91
N PRO A 252 -21.78 9.09 -13.64
CA PRO A 252 -23.19 8.69 -13.48
C PRO A 252 -23.47 7.18 -13.64
N SER A 253 -22.56 6.41 -14.24
CA SER A 253 -22.70 4.95 -14.36
C SER A 253 -22.48 4.17 -13.06
N THR A 254 -21.78 4.76 -12.08
CA THR A 254 -21.51 4.09 -10.79
C THR A 254 -22.61 4.40 -9.76
N LEU A 255 -23.18 5.61 -9.85
CA LEU A 255 -24.32 6.06 -9.05
C LEU A 255 -25.59 5.24 -9.37
N ALA A 256 -25.81 4.91 -10.64
CA ALA A 256 -26.94 4.07 -11.07
C ALA A 256 -26.85 2.60 -10.60
N LYS A 257 -25.66 2.11 -10.23
CA LYS A 257 -25.49 0.75 -9.68
C LYS A 257 -25.68 0.69 -8.17
N LEU A 258 -25.41 1.78 -7.48
CA LEU A 258 -25.70 1.89 -6.04
C LEU A 258 -27.20 2.08 -5.80
N GLN A 259 -27.88 2.84 -6.66
CA GLN A 259 -29.34 2.99 -6.58
C GLN A 259 -30.13 1.73 -6.98
N SER A 260 -29.55 0.81 -7.75
CA SER A 260 -30.23 -0.44 -8.12
C SER A 260 -30.17 -1.53 -7.05
N ASP A 261 -29.19 -1.46 -6.14
CA ASP A 261 -29.01 -2.48 -5.11
C ASP A 261 -29.79 -2.15 -3.82
N ASP A 262 -30.32 -0.92 -3.69
CA ASP A 262 -31.12 -0.47 -2.53
C ASP A 262 -32.65 -0.68 -2.70
N GLU A 263 -33.14 -1.04 -3.89
CA GLU A 263 -34.58 -1.30 -4.13
C GLU A 263 -35.00 -2.77 -3.86
N ASP A 264 -34.05 -3.71 -3.80
CA ASP A 264 -34.37 -5.15 -3.68
C ASP A 264 -34.50 -5.66 -2.22
N ASP A 265 -34.19 -4.83 -1.21
CA ASP A 265 -34.15 -5.25 0.21
C ASP A 265 -35.25 -4.61 1.10
N LEU A 266 -36.31 -4.03 0.52
CA LEU A 266 -37.39 -3.35 1.27
C LEU A 266 -38.83 -3.85 1.07
N GLU A 267 -39.05 -4.98 0.39
CA GLU A 267 -40.38 -5.62 0.30
C GLU A 267 -40.34 -7.08 0.74
N ASP A 268 -40.21 -7.33 2.05
CA ASP A 268 -40.63 -8.63 2.62
C ASP A 268 -40.94 -8.53 4.13
N TYR A 269 -41.88 -7.63 4.48
CA TYR A 269 -42.66 -7.75 5.71
C TYR A 269 -44.06 -7.17 5.45
N ASP A 270 -45.07 -8.00 5.75
CA ASP A 270 -46.52 -7.75 5.80
C ASP A 270 -47.31 -8.06 4.52
N ASP A 271 -47.74 -9.33 4.37
CA ASP A 271 -49.17 -9.70 4.35
C ASP A 271 -49.31 -11.24 4.29
N ASP A 272 -49.54 -11.85 5.46
CA ASP A 272 -50.22 -13.14 5.56
C ASP A 272 -51.72 -12.86 5.46
N ASP A 273 -52.30 -12.96 4.26
CA ASP A 273 -53.74 -13.18 4.06
C ASP A 273 -54.01 -13.82 2.69
N ASP A 274 -55.06 -14.63 2.64
CA ASP A 274 -55.58 -15.49 1.55
C ASP A 274 -54.95 -16.90 1.50
N ASP A 275 -55.65 -18.04 1.60
CA ASP A 275 -57.07 -18.36 1.43
C ASP A 275 -57.25 -19.81 1.93
N MET A 276 -58.34 -20.18 2.61
CA MET A 276 -58.97 -21.49 2.44
C MET A 276 -60.47 -21.46 2.75
N ASP A 277 -61.22 -21.60 1.67
CA ASP A 277 -62.41 -22.43 1.48
C ASP A 277 -63.80 -21.99 2.00
N SER A 278 -64.66 -21.82 1.00
CA SER A 278 -66.10 -22.08 0.92
C SER A 278 -66.67 -23.05 1.96
N ASP A 279 -67.80 -22.72 2.58
CA ASP A 279 -69.14 -23.16 2.11
C ASP A 279 -70.26 -22.65 3.04
N ASP A 280 -71.42 -22.50 2.41
CA ASP A 280 -72.77 -22.72 2.95
C ASP A 280 -73.38 -21.81 4.05
N SER A 281 -74.31 -20.98 3.54
CA SER A 281 -75.73 -20.97 3.93
C SER A 281 -76.23 -20.25 5.19
N ASP A 282 -77.33 -19.55 4.93
CA ASP A 282 -78.54 -19.36 5.75
C ASP A 282 -78.55 -18.35 6.90
N ASP A 283 -79.41 -17.36 6.66
CA ASP A 283 -80.47 -16.87 7.54
C ASP A 283 -80.12 -16.16 8.85
N GLY A 284 -80.70 -14.97 9.00
CA GLY A 284 -81.05 -14.47 10.33
C GLY A 284 -81.08 -12.95 10.45
N ASP A 285 -82.19 -12.39 9.97
CA ASP A 285 -82.76 -11.10 10.32
C ASP A 285 -82.55 -10.60 11.76
N SER A 286 -82.72 -9.28 11.87
CA SER A 286 -83.23 -8.49 13.01
C SER A 286 -82.27 -8.10 14.13
N ASP A 287 -81.87 -6.83 14.07
CA ASP A 287 -82.36 -5.73 14.93
C ASP A 287 -82.42 -5.90 16.46
N ASP A 288 -82.00 -4.80 17.08
CA ASP A 288 -82.44 -4.20 18.34
C ASP A 288 -81.75 -4.58 19.66
N ASP A 289 -81.06 -3.53 20.15
CA ASP A 289 -81.17 -2.91 21.48
C ASP A 289 -80.68 -3.62 22.76
N GLU A 290 -79.92 -2.79 23.51
CA GLU A 290 -79.58 -2.81 24.95
C GLU A 290 -78.53 -3.81 25.50
#